data_AF-L0DLI3-F1
#
_entry.id   AF-L0DLI3-F1
#
_cell.length_a   1.000
_cell.length_b   1.000
_cell.length_c   1.000
_cell.angle_alpha   90.00
_cell.angle_beta   90.00
_cell.angle_gamma   90.00
#
_symmetry.space_group_name_H-M   'P 1'
#
loop_
_entity.id
_entity.type
_entity.pdbx_description
1 polymer ?
#
loop_
_entity_poly.entity_id
_entity_poly.type
_entity_poly.pdbx_seq_one_letter_code
_entity_poly.pdbx_strand_id
1 'polypeptide(L)'
;MSQPTHASIKADVAKILSNFEGREFSDEIGPETRFFADLGLASIDAVVLGEKLQDFYGRPLPFGDLMADLGRRTDRDLKIGELVDFLCNHLVTGNDPANESKSA
;
A
#
# COMPACT_ATOMS: atom_id res chain seq x y z
N MET A 1 -11.00 -7.74 -17.88
CA MET A 1 -11.16 -7.63 -16.41
C MET A 1 -10.93 -6.18 -16.06
N SER A 2 -11.88 -5.54 -15.39
CA SER A 2 -11.90 -4.08 -15.16
C SER A 2 -10.68 -3.64 -14.36
N GLN A 3 -10.04 -2.54 -14.76
CA GLN A 3 -8.90 -1.97 -14.04
C GLN A 3 -9.30 -1.68 -12.58
N PRO A 4 -8.42 -1.96 -11.61
CA PRO A 4 -8.67 -1.58 -10.22
C PRO A 4 -8.79 -0.06 -10.15
N THR A 5 -9.94 0.43 -9.68
CA THR A 5 -10.19 1.86 -9.49
C THR A 5 -9.78 2.31 -8.10
N HIS A 6 -9.55 3.61 -7.90
CA HIS A 6 -9.23 4.17 -6.59
C HIS A 6 -10.21 3.72 -5.48
N ALA A 7 -11.51 3.67 -5.81
CA ALA A 7 -12.54 3.23 -4.87
C ALA A 7 -12.40 1.74 -4.50
N SER A 8 -12.10 0.88 -5.48
CA SER A 8 -11.89 -0.55 -5.23
C SER A 8 -10.63 -0.80 -4.41
N ILE A 9 -9.51 -0.15 -4.78
CA ILE A 9 -8.24 -0.28 -4.05
C ILE A 9 -8.38 0.22 -2.62
N LYS A 10 -9.06 1.36 -2.41
CA LYS A 10 -9.34 1.86 -1.06
C LYS A 10 -10.13 0.84 -0.25
N ALA A 11 -11.16 0.23 -0.84
CA ALA A 11 -11.97 -0.79 -0.15
C ALA A 11 -11.15 -2.05 0.18
N ASP A 12 -10.27 -2.49 -0.73
CA ASP A 12 -9.37 -3.63 -0.49
C ASP A 12 -8.38 -3.33 0.64
N VAL A 13 -7.71 -2.17 0.59
CA VAL A 13 -6.77 -1.72 1.63
C VAL A 13 -7.48 -1.58 2.97
N ALA A 14 -8.65 -0.94 3.01
CA ALA A 14 -9.45 -0.82 4.22
C ALA A 14 -9.83 -2.19 4.78
N LYS A 15 -10.25 -3.13 3.93
CA LYS A 15 -10.59 -4.50 4.36
C LYS A 15 -9.39 -5.26 4.93
N ILE A 16 -8.21 -5.14 4.30
CA ILE A 16 -6.97 -5.76 4.79
C ILE A 16 -6.57 -5.14 6.12
N LEU A 17 -6.71 -3.82 6.27
CA LEU A 17 -6.42 -3.11 7.51
C LEU A 17 -7.40 -3.45 8.63
N SER A 18 -8.70 -3.51 8.35
CA SER A 18 -9.73 -3.90 9.33
C SER A 18 -9.56 -5.32 9.87
N ASN A 19 -8.75 -6.17 9.22
CA ASN A 19 -8.40 -7.50 9.70
C ASN A 19 -6.88 -7.66 9.94
N PHE A 20 -6.15 -6.56 10.05
CA PHE A 20 -4.70 -6.58 10.19
C PHE A 20 -4.32 -6.99 11.61
N GLU A 21 -3.80 -8.21 11.75
CA GLU A 21 -3.33 -8.79 13.01
C GLU A 21 -4.39 -8.84 14.13
N GLY A 22 -5.67 -8.97 13.76
CA GLY A 22 -6.77 -9.00 14.72
C GLY A 22 -7.08 -7.63 15.35
N ARG A 23 -6.52 -6.54 14.81
CA ARG A 23 -6.92 -5.18 15.18
C ARG A 23 -8.21 -4.81 14.47
N GLU A 24 -9.27 -4.60 15.24
CA GLU A 24 -10.52 -4.05 14.76
C GLU A 24 -10.48 -2.52 14.90
N PHE A 25 -10.14 -1.85 13.80
CA PHE A 25 -10.24 -0.39 13.74
C PHE A 25 -11.73 -0.03 13.68
N SER A 26 -12.24 0.56 14.77
CA SER A 26 -13.64 1.01 14.87
C SER A 26 -13.88 2.32 14.09
N ASP A 27 -12.82 3.09 13.86
CA ASP A 27 -12.85 4.33 13.09
C ASP A 27 -12.84 4.09 11.58
N GLU A 28 -13.53 4.96 10.85
CA GLU A 28 -13.55 4.91 9.39
C GLU A 28 -12.15 5.20 8.83
N ILE A 29 -11.55 4.20 8.17
CA ILE A 29 -10.26 4.34 7.51
C ILE A 29 -10.44 5.25 6.27
N GLY A 30 -10.15 6.53 6.46
CA GLY A 30 -10.21 7.58 5.45
C GLY A 30 -8.88 7.80 4.74
N PRO A 31 -8.85 8.55 3.62
CA PRO A 31 -7.60 8.88 2.92
C PRO A 31 -6.65 9.74 3.76
N GLU A 32 -7.17 10.46 4.75
CA GLU A 32 -6.40 11.31 5.67
C GLU A 32 -5.92 10.55 6.92
N THR A 33 -6.36 9.31 7.11
CA THR A 33 -5.94 8.43 8.20
C THR A 33 -4.44 8.13 8.08
N ARG A 34 -3.77 8.18 9.22
CA ARG A 34 -2.31 8.13 9.37
C ARG A 34 -1.85 6.77 9.90
N PHE A 35 -0.93 6.10 9.22
CA PHE A 35 -0.49 4.76 9.62
C PHE A 35 0.11 4.73 11.02
N PHE A 36 1.00 5.68 11.32
CA PHE A 36 1.77 5.62 12.55
C PHE A 36 1.13 6.48 13.64
N ALA A 37 0.59 7.65 13.29
CA ALA A 37 0.00 8.56 14.25
C ALA A 37 -1.47 8.23 14.62
N ASP A 38 -2.26 7.70 13.69
CA ASP A 38 -3.69 7.41 13.92
C ASP A 38 -3.91 5.93 14.24
N LEU A 39 -3.36 5.03 13.41
CA LEU A 39 -3.49 3.58 13.62
C LEU A 39 -2.48 3.02 14.63
N GLY A 40 -1.46 3.80 15.02
CA GLY A 40 -0.42 3.37 15.95
C GLY A 40 0.45 2.23 15.42
N LEU A 41 0.51 2.07 14.09
CA LEU A 41 1.31 1.04 13.45
C LEU A 41 2.79 1.44 13.51
N ALA A 42 3.68 0.47 13.37
CA ALA A 42 5.11 0.68 13.24
C ALA A 42 5.55 0.51 11.78
N SER A 43 6.76 0.96 11.45
CA SER A 43 7.32 0.79 10.12
C SER A 43 7.36 -0.68 9.65
N ILE A 44 7.48 -1.63 10.59
CA ILE A 44 7.42 -3.07 10.29
C ILE A 44 6.02 -3.49 9.82
N ASP A 45 4.95 -2.96 10.44
CA ASP A 45 3.56 -3.24 10.04
C ASP A 45 3.29 -2.75 8.61
N ALA A 46 3.86 -1.60 8.23
CA ALA A 46 3.74 -1.08 6.87
C ALA A 46 4.42 -2.00 5.83
N VAL A 47 5.57 -2.57 6.16
CA VAL A 47 6.24 -3.58 5.31
C VAL A 47 5.38 -4.84 5.18
N VAL A 48 4.89 -5.37 6.29
CA VAL A 48 4.03 -6.57 6.32
C VAL A 48 2.72 -6.34 5.55
N LEU A 49 2.11 -5.14 5.67
CA LEU A 49 0.97 -4.76 4.86
C LEU A 49 1.31 -4.78 3.37
N GLY A 50 2.47 -4.22 2.99
CA GLY A 50 2.94 -4.25 1.61
C GLY A 50 3.09 -5.66 1.08
N GLU A 51 3.62 -6.59 1.87
CA GLU A 51 3.68 -8.01 1.50
C GLU A 51 2.30 -8.63 1.32
N LYS A 52 1.34 -8.35 2.22
CA LYS A 52 -0.05 -8.81 2.08
C LYS A 52 -0.73 -8.25 0.84
N LEU A 53 -0.49 -6.98 0.50
CA LEU A 53 -1.02 -6.36 -0.70
C LEU A 53 -0.42 -6.98 -1.97
N GLN A 54 0.88 -7.26 -1.96
CA GLN A 54 1.56 -7.95 -3.05
C GLN A 54 1.00 -9.36 -3.27
N ASP A 55 0.77 -10.11 -2.20
CA ASP A 55 0.12 -11.43 -2.24
C ASP A 55 -1.32 -11.33 -2.74
N PHE A 56 -2.09 -10.38 -2.22
CA PHE A 56 -3.49 -10.15 -2.59
C PHE A 56 -3.67 -9.78 -4.06
N TYR A 57 -2.82 -8.87 -4.57
CA TYR A 57 -2.85 -8.47 -5.98
C TYR A 57 -2.04 -9.40 -6.90
N GLY A 58 -1.26 -10.33 -6.32
CA GLY A 58 -0.38 -11.25 -7.04
C GLY A 58 0.72 -10.55 -7.85
N ARG A 59 1.21 -9.38 -7.40
CA ARG A 59 2.21 -8.58 -8.12
C ARG A 59 3.25 -7.98 -7.17
N PRO A 60 4.52 -7.86 -7.61
CA PRO A 60 5.53 -7.15 -6.85
C PRO A 60 5.22 -5.66 -6.81
N LEU A 61 5.26 -5.06 -5.63
CA LEU A 61 5.05 -3.64 -5.40
C LEU A 61 6.30 -3.08 -4.73
N PRO A 62 6.83 -1.93 -5.19
CA PRO A 62 8.06 -1.37 -4.64
C PRO A 62 7.82 -0.66 -3.29
N PHE A 63 7.29 -1.39 -2.32
CA PHE A 63 7.01 -0.88 -0.97
C PHE A 63 8.29 -0.42 -0.25
N GLY A 64 9.44 -1.03 -0.57
CA GLY A 64 10.73 -0.57 -0.08
C GLY A 64 11.06 0.87 -0.52
N ASP A 65 10.65 1.26 -1.73
CA ASP A 65 10.85 2.62 -2.25
C ASP A 65 9.95 3.62 -1.52
N LEU A 66 8.67 3.24 -1.31
CA LEU A 66 7.72 4.01 -0.49
C LEU A 66 8.26 4.25 0.92
N MET A 67 8.77 3.19 1.57
CA MET A 67 9.35 3.28 2.92
C MET A 67 10.65 4.08 2.96
N ALA A 68 11.48 3.99 1.92
CA ALA A 68 12.69 4.80 1.81
C ALA A 68 12.37 6.29 1.65
N ASP A 69 11.32 6.64 0.88
CA ASP A 69 10.83 8.01 0.75
C ASP A 69 10.29 8.54 2.09
N LEU A 70 9.43 7.76 2.77
CA LEU A 70 8.95 8.05 4.13
C LEU A 70 10.10 8.28 5.11
N GLY A 71 11.16 7.46 5.04
CA GLY A 71 12.34 7.62 5.89
C GLY A 71 13.12 8.92 5.65
N ARG A 72 13.05 9.49 4.44
CA ARG A 72 13.69 10.78 4.08
C ARG A 72 12.82 11.98 4.44
N ARG A 73 11.50 11.81 4.53
CA ARG A 73 10.56 12.87 4.92
C ARG A 73 10.69 13.20 6.42
N THR A 74 10.41 14.45 6.76
CA THR A 74 10.25 14.89 8.16
C THR A 74 9.02 14.26 8.79
N ASP A 75 7.94 14.18 8.00
CA ASP A 75 6.74 13.43 8.35
C ASP A 75 6.92 12.01 7.83
N ARG A 76 7.33 11.12 8.72
CA ARG A 76 7.49 9.70 8.41
C ARG A 76 6.15 8.98 8.39
N ASP A 77 5.03 9.71 8.44
CA ASP A 77 3.71 9.13 8.56
C ASP A 77 3.14 8.80 7.18
N LEU A 78 2.71 7.55 6.99
CA LEU A 78 2.10 7.11 5.74
C LEU A 78 0.59 7.32 5.81
N LYS A 79 0.05 8.17 4.95
CA LYS A 79 -1.40 8.29 4.82
C LYS A 79 -1.98 7.14 3.99
N ILE A 80 -3.19 6.71 4.35
CA ILE A 80 -3.94 5.72 3.55
C ILE A 80 -4.17 6.22 2.12
N GLY A 81 -4.43 7.52 1.95
CA GLY A 81 -4.58 8.12 0.63
C GLY A 81 -3.32 8.00 -0.24
N GLU A 82 -2.13 8.22 0.35
CA GLU A 82 -0.86 8.05 -0.36
C GLU A 82 -0.60 6.59 -0.73
N LEU A 83 -0.94 5.65 0.17
CA LEU A 83 -0.86 4.22 -0.13
C LEU A 83 -1.79 3.82 -1.29
N VAL A 84 -3.04 4.28 -1.26
CA VAL A 84 -4.03 3.97 -2.30
C VAL A 84 -3.63 4.58 -3.64
N ASP A 85 -3.09 5.81 -3.65
CA ASP A 85 -2.57 6.46 -4.85
C ASP A 85 -1.36 5.71 -5.43
N PHE A 86 -0.42 5.33 -4.57
CA PHE A 86 0.72 4.49 -4.96
C PHE A 86 0.27 3.18 -5.60
N LEU A 87 -0.66 2.46 -4.98
CA LEU A 87 -1.23 1.23 -5.51
C LEU A 87 -1.93 1.48 -6.84
N CYS A 88 -2.73 2.53 -6.95
CA CYS A 88 -3.43 2.88 -8.19
C CYS A 88 -2.42 3.13 -9.32
N ASN A 89 -1.39 3.93 -9.05
CA ASN A 89 -0.35 4.24 -10.03
C ASN A 89 0.40 2.98 -10.51
N HIS A 90 0.75 2.07 -9.60
CA HIS A 90 1.46 0.83 -9.95
C HIS A 90 0.58 -0.28 -10.55
N LEU A 91 -0.69 -0.37 -10.14
CA LEU A 91 -1.63 -1.37 -10.66
C LEU A 91 -2.22 -0.95 -12.01
N VAL A 92 -2.41 0.34 -12.24
CA VAL A 92 -2.86 0.90 -13.53
C VAL A 92 -1.70 0.97 -14.53
N THR A 93 -0.50 1.37 -14.08
CA THR A 93 0.74 1.36 -14.90
C THR A 93 1.35 -0.03 -14.94
N GLY A 94 0.54 -1.05 -15.19
CA GLY A 94 0.98 -2.40 -15.50
C GLY A 94 1.71 -2.51 -16.85
N ASN A 95 2.61 -1.59 -17.15
CA ASN A 95 3.59 -1.68 -18.23
C ASN A 95 4.96 -1.96 -17.60
N ASP A 96 5.19 -3.25 -17.42
CA ASP A 96 6.45 -3.89 -17.05
C ASP A 96 7.70 -3.26 -17.71
N PRO A 97 8.72 -2.83 -16.95
CA PRO A 97 10.06 -2.65 -17.48
C PRO A 97 11.00 -3.85 -17.16
N ALA A 98 10.48 -5.01 -16.76
CA ALA A 98 11.25 -6.15 -16.27
C ALA A 98 11.35 -7.35 -17.24
N ASN A 99 10.82 -7.26 -18.47
CA ASN A 99 10.95 -8.30 -19.50
C ASN A 99 12.03 -8.00 -20.58
N GLU A 100 13.01 -7.13 -20.34
CA GLU A 100 14.12 -6.86 -21.27
C GLU A 100 15.52 -7.17 -20.72
N SER A 101 15.68 -8.20 -19.88
CA SER A 101 17.03 -8.61 -19.44
C SER A 101 17.19 -10.11 -19.16
N LYS A 102 16.86 -10.97 -20.14
CA LYS A 102 17.58 -12.25 -20.34
C LYS A 102 17.34 -12.87 -21.73
N SER A 103 17.92 -12.29 -22.77
CA SER A 103 18.19 -12.98 -24.04
C SER A 103 19.40 -12.35 -24.72
N ALA A 104 20.58 -12.85 -24.39
CA ALA A 104 21.79 -12.81 -25.20
C ALA A 104 22.77 -13.86 -24.67
#